data_AF-A0A8H7AIL2-F1
#
_entry.id   AF-A0A8H7AIL2-F1
#
_cell.length_a   1.000
_cell.length_b   1.000
_cell.length_c   1.000
_cell.angle_alpha   90.00
_cell.angle_beta   90.00
_cell.angle_gamma   90.00
#
_symmetry.space_group_name_H-M   'P 1'
#
loop_
_entity.id
_entity.type
_entity.pdbx_description
1 polymer ?
#
loop_
_entity_poly.entity_id
_entity_poly.type
_entity_poly.pdbx_seq_one_letter_code
_entity_poly.pdbx_strand_id
1 'polypeptide(L)'
;MYVFHFSAKVLQSLNVSSKSSHGAYYVATQMALAHNGILRGLNSIYLQATHIPREDVSAIRDFLTYCQCWCESMHHHHDAEEKDFFRSIELISDVPGIMEGNIEQHRAFTPGFDLFQEYSRTCLAQDYDGRKIRSLIEAFAEPLTRHLYDEIETLRALEIYNSAHILQAYKRFEKILMAANNVRLTLNVQASSLTSLALS
;
A
#
# COMPACT_ATOMS: atom_id res chain seq x y z
N MET A 1 16.45 -10.71 -5.04
CA MET A 1 15.73 -12.02 -4.89
C MET A 1 14.87 -12.10 -3.60
N TYR A 2 14.60 -10.99 -2.90
CA TYR A 2 13.79 -11.00 -1.66
C TYR A 2 12.28 -10.96 -1.89
N VAL A 3 11.85 -10.29 -2.96
CA VAL A 3 10.46 -9.97 -3.27
C VAL A 3 9.58 -11.21 -3.54
N PHE A 4 10.15 -12.26 -4.15
CA PHE A 4 9.42 -13.51 -4.44
C PHE A 4 9.23 -14.43 -3.23
N HIS A 5 10.16 -14.40 -2.27
CA HIS A 5 10.14 -15.36 -1.16
C HIS A 5 9.09 -15.00 -0.10
N PHE A 6 8.62 -13.75 -0.08
CA PHE A 6 7.72 -13.25 0.95
C PHE A 6 6.23 -13.48 0.65
N SER A 7 5.82 -13.46 -0.62
CA SER A 7 4.43 -13.77 -1.01
C SER A 7 3.98 -15.16 -0.52
N ALA A 8 4.92 -16.11 -0.45
CA ALA A 8 4.66 -17.43 0.11
C ALA A 8 4.45 -17.43 1.64
N LYS A 9 5.14 -16.56 2.39
CA LYS A 9 5.03 -16.48 3.86
C LYS A 9 3.73 -15.85 4.34
N VAL A 10 3.23 -14.81 3.64
CA VAL A 10 1.91 -14.20 3.93
C VAL A 10 0.78 -15.21 3.73
N LEU A 11 0.92 -16.15 2.79
CA LEU A 11 -0.08 -17.20 2.57
C LEU A 11 0.03 -18.34 3.61
N GLN A 12 1.22 -18.55 4.19
CA GLN A 12 1.46 -19.61 5.17
C GLN A 12 0.88 -19.30 6.56
N SER A 13 0.58 -18.04 6.85
CA SER A 13 -0.11 -17.62 8.09
C SER A 13 -1.63 -17.82 8.06
N LEU A 14 -2.20 -18.22 6.91
CA LEU A 14 -3.63 -18.55 6.75
C LEU A 14 -3.96 -19.97 7.24
N ASN A 15 -3.40 -20.38 8.37
CA ASN A 15 -3.92 -21.54 9.08
C ASN A 15 -5.22 -21.08 9.77
N VAL A 16 -6.31 -21.04 9.00
CA VAL A 16 -7.64 -20.63 9.44
C VAL A 16 -8.16 -21.67 10.43
N SER A 17 -7.73 -21.54 11.68
CA SER A 17 -8.31 -22.22 12.82
C SER A 17 -9.78 -21.83 12.90
N SER A 18 -10.67 -22.81 12.93
CA SER A 18 -12.12 -22.63 13.07
C SER A 18 -12.55 -22.08 14.45
N LYS A 19 -11.65 -21.43 15.16
CA LYS A 19 -11.81 -20.96 16.54
C LYS A 19 -11.49 -19.49 16.61
N SER A 20 -12.45 -18.69 16.16
CA SER A 20 -12.83 -17.40 16.76
C SER A 20 -13.54 -16.55 15.72
N SER A 21 -14.84 -16.34 15.88
CA SER A 21 -15.65 -15.39 15.10
C SER A 21 -15.38 -13.93 15.50
N HIS A 22 -14.22 -13.64 16.10
CA HIS A 22 -13.90 -12.33 16.65
C HIS A 22 -13.54 -11.34 15.55
N GLY A 23 -13.95 -10.09 15.71
CA GLY A 23 -13.70 -9.00 14.77
C GLY A 23 -12.22 -8.85 14.44
N ALA A 24 -11.33 -9.00 15.43
CA ALA A 24 -9.88 -8.96 15.25
C ALA A 24 -9.36 -9.90 14.14
N TYR A 25 -9.81 -11.16 14.10
CA TYR A 25 -9.40 -12.11 13.07
C TYR A 25 -9.96 -11.77 11.70
N TYR A 26 -11.20 -11.29 11.64
CA TYR A 26 -11.79 -10.78 10.40
C TYR A 26 -10.97 -9.61 9.84
N VAL A 27 -10.67 -8.63 10.69
CA VAL A 27 -9.91 -7.43 10.35
C VAL A 27 -8.49 -7.79 9.90
N ALA A 28 -7.78 -8.64 10.64
CA ALA A 28 -6.45 -9.12 10.25
C ALA A 28 -6.49 -9.86 8.90
N THR A 29 -7.54 -10.63 8.63
CA THR A 29 -7.72 -11.30 7.33
C THR A 29 -7.92 -10.30 6.20
N GLN A 30 -8.80 -9.30 6.38
CA GLN A 30 -9.03 -8.30 5.35
C GLN A 30 -7.78 -7.43 5.10
N MET A 31 -7.06 -7.08 6.16
CA MET A 31 -5.79 -6.36 6.04
C MET A 31 -4.75 -7.17 5.26
N ALA A 32 -4.60 -8.46 5.59
CA ALA A 32 -3.71 -9.35 4.85
C ALA A 32 -4.08 -9.46 3.35
N LEU A 33 -5.37 -9.41 3.00
CA LEU A 33 -5.82 -9.38 1.62
C LEU A 33 -5.43 -8.07 0.90
N ALA A 34 -5.61 -6.92 1.56
CA ALA A 34 -5.17 -5.62 1.04
C ALA A 34 -3.65 -5.60 0.82
N HIS A 35 -2.88 -6.03 1.81
CA HIS A 35 -1.42 -6.13 1.76
C HIS A 35 -0.92 -7.06 0.64
N ASN A 36 -1.64 -8.13 0.39
CA ASN A 36 -1.34 -9.03 -0.72
C ASN A 36 -1.55 -8.35 -2.08
N GLY A 37 -2.55 -7.48 -2.21
CA GLY A 37 -2.74 -6.62 -3.38
C GLY A 37 -1.56 -5.66 -3.58
N ILE A 38 -1.15 -5.00 -2.50
CA ILE A 38 0.01 -4.10 -2.45
C ILE A 38 1.28 -4.81 -2.95
N LEU A 39 1.61 -5.95 -2.35
CA LEU A 39 2.78 -6.75 -2.70
C LEU A 39 2.73 -7.21 -4.15
N ARG A 40 1.58 -7.66 -4.65
CA ARG A 40 1.43 -8.07 -6.06
C ARG A 40 1.65 -6.91 -7.03
N GLY A 41 1.15 -5.72 -6.71
CA GLY A 41 1.43 -4.51 -7.49
C GLY A 41 2.92 -4.15 -7.48
N LEU A 42 3.59 -4.22 -6.34
CA LEU A 42 5.03 -3.95 -6.27
C LEU A 42 5.84 -5.00 -7.06
N ASN A 43 5.44 -6.27 -6.98
CA ASN A 43 6.07 -7.37 -7.70
C ASN A 43 5.94 -7.21 -9.21
N SER A 44 4.75 -6.82 -9.70
CA SER A 44 4.55 -6.60 -11.13
C SER A 44 5.42 -5.45 -11.63
N ILE A 45 5.50 -4.32 -10.90
CA ILE A 45 6.38 -3.20 -11.22
C ILE A 45 7.83 -3.67 -11.29
N TYR A 46 8.33 -4.32 -10.22
CA TYR A 46 9.71 -4.79 -10.15
C TYR A 46 10.06 -5.75 -11.29
N LEU A 47 9.13 -6.64 -11.67
CA LEU A 47 9.34 -7.59 -12.75
C LEU A 47 9.35 -6.91 -14.11
N GLN A 48 8.36 -6.07 -14.41
CA GLN A 48 8.20 -5.47 -15.74
C GLN A 48 9.20 -4.36 -16.02
N ALA A 49 9.76 -3.72 -14.99
CA ALA A 49 10.62 -2.55 -15.15
C ALA A 49 11.72 -2.72 -16.21
N THR A 50 12.38 -3.88 -16.29
CA THR A 50 13.49 -4.13 -17.23
C THR A 50 13.07 -4.73 -18.57
N HIS A 51 11.78 -4.95 -18.79
CA HIS A 51 11.26 -5.64 -19.99
C HIS A 51 10.56 -4.71 -20.97
N ILE A 52 10.40 -3.43 -20.63
CA ILE A 52 9.80 -2.43 -21.52
C ILE A 52 10.85 -1.96 -22.53
N PRO A 53 10.59 -2.07 -23.86
CA PRO A 53 11.50 -1.59 -24.88
C PRO A 53 11.75 -0.08 -24.75
N ARG A 54 13.00 0.36 -24.94
CA ARG A 54 13.38 1.78 -24.76
C ARG A 54 12.77 2.69 -25.81
N GLU A 55 12.53 2.14 -26.99
CA GLU A 55 11.90 2.79 -28.13
C GLU A 55 10.38 2.95 -27.95
N ASP A 56 9.75 2.18 -27.06
CA ASP A 56 8.31 2.25 -26.81
C ASP A 56 8.00 3.33 -25.76
N VAL A 57 8.10 4.58 -26.21
CA VAL A 57 7.86 5.78 -25.39
C VAL A 57 6.45 5.77 -24.78
N SER A 58 5.46 5.21 -25.47
CA SER A 58 4.09 5.12 -24.96
C SER A 58 4.00 4.14 -23.80
N ALA A 59 4.52 2.92 -23.98
CA ALA A 59 4.51 1.91 -22.92
C ALA A 59 5.30 2.37 -21.67
N ILE A 60 6.40 3.11 -21.85
CA ILE A 60 7.15 3.69 -20.74
C ILE A 60 6.29 4.70 -19.96
N ARG A 61 5.56 5.60 -20.65
CA ARG A 61 4.68 6.57 -20.00
C ARG A 61 3.54 5.89 -19.25
N ASP A 62 2.93 4.88 -19.85
CA ASP A 62 1.87 4.10 -19.21
C ASP A 62 2.39 3.35 -17.98
N PHE A 63 3.61 2.80 -18.06
CA PHE A 63 4.24 2.13 -16.93
C PHE A 63 4.60 3.08 -15.78
N LEU A 64 5.14 4.26 -16.07
CA LEU A 64 5.39 5.28 -15.05
C LEU A 64 4.09 5.75 -14.39
N THR A 65 3.01 5.89 -15.18
CA THR A 65 1.67 6.19 -14.66
C THR A 65 1.15 5.07 -13.76
N TYR A 66 1.35 3.81 -14.15
CA TYR A 66 1.01 2.65 -13.31
C TYR A 66 1.76 2.67 -11.97
N CYS A 67 3.06 3.00 -11.98
CA CYS A 67 3.85 3.17 -10.77
C CYS A 67 3.29 4.28 -9.87
N GLN A 68 2.89 5.42 -10.45
CA GLN A 68 2.26 6.51 -9.72
C GLN A 68 0.93 6.07 -9.08
N CYS A 69 0.05 5.38 -9.82
CA CYS A 69 -1.21 4.87 -9.27
C CYS A 69 -0.99 3.91 -8.10
N TRP A 70 0.04 3.04 -8.17
CA TRP A 70 0.42 2.19 -7.05
C TRP A 70 0.87 3.02 -5.84
N CYS A 71 1.71 4.04 -6.05
CA CYS A 71 2.13 4.94 -4.97
C CYS A 71 0.96 5.69 -4.33
N GLU A 72 0.03 6.20 -5.15
CA GLU A 72 -1.16 6.88 -4.65
C GLU A 72 -2.06 5.96 -3.82
N SER A 73 -2.23 4.71 -4.24
CA SER A 73 -2.95 3.68 -3.48
C SER A 73 -2.29 3.39 -2.14
N MET A 74 -0.96 3.31 -2.09
CA MET A 74 -0.19 3.10 -0.87
C MET A 74 -0.33 4.24 0.12
N HIS A 75 -0.14 5.48 -0.35
CA HIS A 75 -0.33 6.68 0.48
C HIS A 75 -1.75 6.74 1.04
N HIS A 76 -2.76 6.49 0.20
CA HIS A 76 -4.15 6.52 0.63
C HIS A 76 -4.48 5.47 1.70
N HIS A 77 -3.91 4.27 1.56
CA HIS A 77 -4.05 3.19 2.53
C HIS A 77 -3.48 3.56 3.91
N HIS A 78 -2.19 3.88 3.96
CA HIS A 78 -1.50 4.16 5.23
C HIS A 78 -1.96 5.48 5.88
N ASP A 79 -2.30 6.50 5.08
CA ASP A 79 -2.88 7.74 5.61
C ASP A 79 -4.21 7.48 6.34
N ALA A 80 -5.06 6.64 5.75
CA ALA A 80 -6.36 6.30 6.34
C ALA A 80 -6.19 5.45 7.60
N GLU A 81 -5.14 4.64 7.68
CA GLU A 81 -4.80 3.89 8.88
C GLU A 81 -4.43 4.81 10.03
N GLU A 82 -3.44 5.66 9.83
CA GLU A 82 -2.96 6.57 10.89
C GLU A 82 -4.04 7.58 11.32
N LYS A 83 -4.74 8.19 10.35
CA LYS A 83 -5.72 9.25 10.63
C LYS A 83 -7.00 8.73 11.26
N ASP A 84 -7.39 7.47 10.99
CA ASP A 84 -8.68 6.93 11.42
C ASP A 84 -8.58 5.58 12.13
N PHE A 85 -8.02 4.57 11.48
CA PHE A 85 -8.11 3.20 11.97
C PHE A 85 -7.29 3.00 13.26
N PHE A 86 -6.01 3.36 13.26
CA PHE A 86 -5.11 3.22 14.41
C PHE A 86 -5.59 4.05 15.60
N ARG A 87 -6.02 5.28 15.35
CA ARG A 87 -6.67 6.13 16.37
C ARG A 87 -7.91 5.48 16.96
N SER A 88 -8.73 4.82 16.14
CA SER A 88 -9.92 4.11 16.61
C SER A 88 -9.56 2.91 17.48
N ILE A 89 -8.51 2.17 17.13
CA ILE A 89 -8.01 1.04 17.94
C ILE A 89 -7.51 1.53 19.31
N GLU A 90 -6.76 2.63 19.36
CA GLU A 90 -6.31 3.22 20.62
C GLU A 90 -7.48 3.63 21.52
N LEU A 91 -8.53 4.25 20.96
CA LEU A 91 -9.75 4.60 21.71
C LEU A 91 -10.53 3.37 22.19
N ILE A 92 -10.59 2.30 21.42
CA ILE A 92 -11.30 1.06 21.78
C ILE A 92 -10.56 0.30 22.87
N SER A 93 -9.23 0.31 22.82
CA SER A 93 -8.37 -0.42 23.76
C SER A 93 -8.13 0.34 25.05
N ASP A 94 -8.23 1.67 25.04
CA ASP A 94 -7.80 2.56 26.13
C ASP A 94 -6.32 2.36 26.51
N VAL A 95 -5.50 1.96 25.52
CA VAL A 95 -4.05 1.76 25.68
C VAL A 95 -3.32 2.74 24.78
N PRO A 96 -2.75 3.82 25.35
CA PRO A 96 -2.02 4.81 24.59
C PRO A 96 -0.86 4.21 23.79
N GLY A 97 -0.76 4.57 22.52
CA GLY A 97 0.33 4.13 21.64
C GLY A 97 0.31 2.64 21.27
N ILE A 98 -0.81 1.92 21.46
CA ILE A 98 -0.91 0.49 21.10
C ILE A 98 -0.56 0.21 19.62
N MET A 99 -0.72 1.21 18.73
CA MET A 99 -0.37 1.12 17.31
C MET A 99 0.95 1.81 16.93
N GLU A 100 1.71 2.40 17.87
CA GLU A 100 2.91 3.20 17.54
C GLU A 100 3.96 2.36 16.81
N GLY A 101 4.07 1.06 17.12
CA GLY A 101 4.95 0.15 16.38
C GLY A 101 4.66 0.11 14.88
N ASN A 102 3.39 0.13 14.47
CA ASN A 102 3.01 0.16 13.06
C ASN A 102 3.31 1.53 12.43
N ILE A 103 3.09 2.61 13.16
CA ILE A 103 3.39 3.98 12.71
C ILE A 103 4.91 4.16 12.51
N GLU A 104 5.75 3.65 13.42
CA GLU A 104 7.19 3.69 13.23
C GLU A 104 7.64 2.84 12.04
N GLN A 105 6.96 1.73 11.78
CA GLN A 105 7.22 0.93 10.59
C GLN A 105 6.78 1.63 9.30
N HIS A 106 5.72 2.44 9.31
CA HIS A 106 5.41 3.36 8.20
C HIS A 106 6.59 4.30 7.93
N ARG A 107 7.02 5.04 8.97
CA ARG A 107 8.13 5.98 8.89
C ARG A 107 9.43 5.33 8.40
N ALA A 108 9.64 4.04 8.69
CA ALA A 108 10.85 3.32 8.29
C ALA A 108 10.96 3.11 6.76
N PHE A 109 9.85 2.87 6.04
CA PHE A 109 9.90 2.71 4.59
C PHE A 109 9.65 4.02 3.82
N THR A 110 9.02 5.02 4.45
CA THR A 110 8.65 6.29 3.80
C THR A 110 9.78 6.95 3.01
N PRO A 111 11.01 7.11 3.52
CA PRO A 111 12.06 7.81 2.78
C PRO A 111 12.42 7.15 1.44
N GLY A 112 12.51 5.81 1.40
CA GLY A 112 12.80 5.09 0.16
C GLY A 112 11.59 5.05 -0.78
N PHE A 113 10.38 4.98 -0.21
CA PHE A 113 9.14 5.04 -0.96
C PHE A 113 8.94 6.39 -1.65
N ASP A 114 9.23 7.50 -0.98
CA ASP A 114 9.12 8.86 -1.54
C ASP A 114 10.08 9.06 -2.74
N LEU A 115 11.29 8.49 -2.68
CA LEU A 115 12.23 8.51 -3.80
C LEU A 115 11.71 7.73 -5.02
N PHE A 116 11.04 6.61 -4.78
CA PHE A 116 10.39 5.83 -5.85
C PHE A 116 9.21 6.56 -6.47
N GLN A 117 8.37 7.18 -5.64
CA GLN A 117 7.24 7.98 -6.10
C GLN A 117 7.72 9.17 -6.92
N GLU A 118 8.73 9.90 -6.43
CA GLU A 118 9.26 11.07 -7.12
C GLU A 118 9.83 10.69 -8.48
N TYR A 119 10.65 9.63 -8.56
CA TYR A 119 11.15 9.15 -9.85
C TYR A 119 9.99 8.78 -10.79
N SER A 120 8.97 8.07 -10.29
CA SER A 120 7.81 7.67 -11.09
C SER A 120 7.03 8.87 -11.63
N ARG A 121 7.01 9.99 -10.89
CA ARG A 121 6.32 11.24 -11.24
C ARG A 121 7.11 12.12 -12.19
N THR A 122 8.43 12.20 -12.04
CA THR A 122 9.25 13.18 -12.76
C THR A 122 10.12 12.60 -13.86
N CYS A 123 10.29 11.28 -13.92
CA CYS A 123 11.09 10.65 -14.98
C CYS A 123 10.43 10.88 -16.34
N LEU A 124 11.20 11.45 -17.27
CA LEU A 124 10.79 11.53 -18.66
C LEU A 124 11.02 10.17 -19.33
N ALA A 125 10.23 9.85 -20.35
CA ALA A 125 10.29 8.54 -20.99
C ALA A 125 11.68 8.24 -21.61
N GLN A 126 12.37 9.25 -22.13
CA GLN A 126 13.72 9.11 -22.67
C GLN A 126 14.79 8.82 -21.60
N ASP A 127 14.53 9.17 -20.34
CA ASP A 127 15.45 9.00 -19.21
C ASP A 127 15.14 7.72 -18.40
N TYR A 128 14.15 6.95 -18.85
CA TYR A 128 13.70 5.75 -18.16
C TYR A 128 14.81 4.68 -18.09
N ASP A 129 15.09 4.21 -16.87
CA ASP A 129 15.92 3.04 -16.63
C ASP A 129 15.19 2.06 -15.69
N GLY A 130 14.76 0.92 -16.24
CA GLY A 130 14.15 -0.15 -15.45
C GLY A 130 15.01 -0.67 -14.29
N ARG A 131 16.35 -0.59 -14.38
CA ARG A 131 17.22 -0.93 -13.25
C ARG A 131 17.15 0.11 -12.14
N LYS A 132 16.95 1.39 -12.48
CA LYS A 132 16.73 2.45 -11.49
C LYS A 132 15.44 2.20 -10.71
N ILE A 133 14.35 1.84 -11.38
CA ILE A 133 13.09 1.42 -10.71
C ILE A 133 13.36 0.28 -9.71
N ARG A 134 14.06 -0.78 -10.13
CA ARG A 134 14.38 -1.90 -9.23
C ARG A 134 15.19 -1.47 -8.01
N SER A 135 16.23 -0.66 -8.21
CA SER A 135 17.07 -0.16 -7.13
C SER A 135 16.29 0.74 -6.15
N LEU A 136 15.36 1.55 -6.64
CA LEU A 136 14.48 2.36 -5.80
C LEU A 136 13.55 1.47 -4.95
N ILE A 137 12.97 0.43 -5.54
CA ILE A 137 12.13 -0.54 -4.81
C ILE A 137 12.95 -1.27 -3.74
N GLU A 138 14.15 -1.72 -4.06
CA GLU A 138 15.03 -2.42 -3.12
C GLU A 138 15.37 -1.58 -1.88
N ALA A 139 15.38 -0.24 -1.99
CA ALA A 139 15.68 0.66 -0.90
C ALA A 139 14.61 0.71 0.20
N PHE A 140 13.36 0.32 -0.10
CA PHE A 140 12.26 0.31 0.89
C PHE A 140 11.53 -1.04 1.01
N ALA A 141 11.82 -2.00 0.14
CA ALA A 141 11.09 -3.28 0.11
C ALA A 141 11.16 -4.03 1.45
N GLU A 142 12.32 -4.06 2.09
CA GLU A 142 12.50 -4.76 3.37
C GLU A 142 11.62 -4.16 4.49
N PRO A 143 11.75 -2.86 4.84
CA PRO A 143 10.93 -2.26 5.90
C PRO A 143 9.43 -2.29 5.57
N LEU A 144 9.05 -2.13 4.29
CA LEU A 144 7.65 -2.30 3.88
C LEU A 144 7.15 -3.73 4.11
N THR A 145 7.90 -4.75 3.69
CA THR A 145 7.46 -6.14 3.86
C THR A 145 7.37 -6.55 5.34
N ARG A 146 8.24 -6.01 6.19
CA ARG A 146 8.17 -6.20 7.63
C ARG A 146 6.88 -5.60 8.19
N HIS A 147 6.60 -4.35 7.85
CA HIS A 147 5.36 -3.67 8.24
C HIS A 147 4.11 -4.48 7.89
N LEU A 148 3.97 -4.84 6.62
CA LEU A 148 2.79 -5.55 6.10
C LEU A 148 2.57 -6.93 6.76
N TYR A 149 3.59 -7.48 7.41
CA TYR A 149 3.52 -8.75 8.15
C TYR A 149 3.24 -8.53 9.64
N ASP A 150 4.02 -7.65 10.29
CA ASP A 150 3.92 -7.42 11.73
C ASP A 150 2.57 -6.79 12.12
N GLU A 151 2.00 -5.97 11.24
CA GLU A 151 0.67 -5.41 11.47
C GLU A 151 -0.39 -6.50 11.59
N ILE A 152 -0.32 -7.58 10.80
CA ILE A 152 -1.30 -8.67 10.85
C ILE A 152 -1.30 -9.33 12.23
N GLU A 153 -0.12 -9.54 12.82
CA GLU A 153 -0.01 -10.10 14.17
C GLU A 153 -0.49 -9.09 15.23
N THR A 154 -0.21 -7.80 15.05
CA THR A 154 -0.75 -6.75 15.93
C THR A 154 -2.28 -6.74 15.92
N LEU A 155 -2.89 -6.82 14.74
CA LEU A 155 -4.35 -6.83 14.58
C LEU A 155 -4.99 -8.11 15.14
N ARG A 156 -4.32 -9.26 15.04
CA ARG A 156 -4.79 -10.50 15.68
C ARG A 156 -4.79 -10.40 17.19
N ALA A 157 -3.77 -9.76 17.78
CA ALA A 157 -3.67 -9.57 19.22
C ALA A 157 -4.81 -8.71 19.81
N LEU A 158 -5.56 -8.00 18.97
CA LEU A 158 -6.75 -7.26 19.39
C LEU A 158 -7.94 -8.16 19.79
N GLU A 159 -7.80 -9.50 19.72
CA GLU A 159 -8.84 -10.45 20.12
C GLU A 159 -9.29 -10.34 21.59
N ILE A 160 -8.50 -9.67 22.43
CA ILE A 160 -8.82 -9.42 23.84
C ILE A 160 -9.78 -8.24 24.04
N TYR A 161 -10.01 -7.42 23.01
CA TYR A 161 -10.89 -6.24 23.06
C TYR A 161 -12.29 -6.54 22.50
N ASN A 162 -13.21 -5.58 22.55
CA ASN A 162 -14.58 -5.79 22.08
C ASN A 162 -14.67 -6.06 20.57
N SER A 163 -15.00 -7.30 20.20
CA SER A 163 -15.22 -7.77 18.82
C SER A 163 -15.99 -6.81 17.92
N ALA A 164 -17.15 -6.33 18.39
CA ALA A 164 -18.05 -5.50 17.58
C ALA A 164 -17.47 -4.11 17.33
N HIS A 165 -16.79 -3.53 18.31
CA HIS A 165 -16.14 -2.23 18.17
C HIS A 165 -14.95 -2.31 17.20
N ILE A 166 -14.12 -3.35 17.29
CA ILE A 166 -13.00 -3.59 16.35
C ILE A 166 -13.53 -3.72 14.92
N LEU A 167 -14.58 -4.51 14.72
CA LEU A 167 -15.21 -4.68 13.41
C LEU A 167 -15.81 -3.36 12.88
N GLN A 168 -16.40 -2.55 13.76
CA GLN A 168 -16.97 -1.25 13.38
C GLN A 168 -15.90 -0.25 12.97
N ALA A 169 -14.78 -0.19 13.70
CA ALA A 169 -13.64 0.64 13.34
C ALA A 169 -13.11 0.29 11.95
N TYR A 170 -12.92 -1.00 11.66
CA TYR A 170 -12.46 -1.44 10.36
C TYR A 170 -13.47 -1.14 9.22
N LYS A 171 -14.77 -1.37 9.44
CA LYS A 171 -15.80 -1.01 8.44
C LYS A 171 -15.84 0.49 8.13
N ARG A 172 -15.51 1.34 9.10
CA ARG A 172 -15.38 2.78 8.90
C ARG A 172 -14.16 3.10 8.04
N PHE A 173 -13.02 2.49 8.36
CA PHE A 173 -11.80 2.59 7.58
C PHE A 173 -12.01 2.16 6.11
N GLU A 174 -12.67 1.02 5.85
CA GLU A 174 -12.99 0.57 4.49
C GLU A 174 -13.86 1.58 3.72
N LYS A 175 -14.83 2.21 4.38
CA LYS A 175 -15.66 3.25 3.76
C LYS A 175 -14.85 4.48 3.39
N ILE A 176 -13.90 4.88 4.22
CA ILE A 176 -12.98 5.99 3.93
C ILE A 176 -12.11 5.65 2.72
N LEU A 177 -11.58 4.43 2.67
CA LEU A 177 -10.81 3.93 1.54
C LEU A 177 -11.60 4.02 0.23
N MET A 178 -12.86 3.58 0.24
CA MET A 178 -13.73 3.57 -0.94
C MET A 178 -14.20 4.97 -1.38
N ALA A 179 -14.38 5.91 -0.45
CA ALA A 179 -14.91 7.24 -0.78
C ALA A 179 -13.92 8.13 -1.56
N ALA A 180 -12.62 8.01 -1.30
CA ALA A 180 -11.61 8.89 -1.89
C ALA A 180 -11.27 8.55 -3.36
N ASN A 181 -11.53 7.32 -3.80
CA ASN A 181 -11.27 6.90 -5.18
C ASN A 181 -12.08 7.70 -6.22
N ASN A 182 -13.20 8.33 -5.82
CA ASN A 182 -14.02 9.15 -6.71
C ASN A 182 -13.48 10.57 -6.93
N VAL A 183 -12.56 11.07 -6.07
CA VAL A 183 -12.13 12.48 -6.09
C VAL A 183 -10.76 12.67 -6.76
N ARG A 184 -9.81 11.73 -6.62
CA ARG A 184 -8.48 11.86 -7.26
C ARG A 184 -8.47 11.50 -8.74
N LEU A 185 -9.27 10.51 -9.16
CA LEU A 185 -9.44 10.16 -10.58
C LEU A 185 -10.03 11.31 -11.41
N THR A 186 -10.91 12.11 -10.83
CA THR A 186 -11.56 13.25 -11.53
C THR A 186 -10.62 14.44 -11.73
N LEU A 187 -9.69 14.71 -10.79
CA LEU A 187 -8.71 15.78 -10.92
C LEU A 187 -7.61 15.47 -11.96
N ASN A 188 -7.12 14.23 -12.03
CA ASN A 188 -6.10 13.84 -13.02
C ASN A 188 -6.66 13.77 -14.45
N VAL A 189 -7.92 13.34 -14.64
CA VAL A 189 -8.57 13.38 -15.95
C VAL A 189 -8.75 14.83 -16.44
N GLN A 190 -9.12 15.77 -15.55
CA GLN A 190 -9.26 17.19 -15.92
C GLN A 190 -7.91 17.87 -16.22
N ALA A 191 -6.84 17.52 -15.50
CA ALA A 191 -5.50 18.05 -15.78
C ALA A 191 -4.94 17.58 -17.14
N SER A 192 -5.21 16.32 -17.50
CA SER A 192 -4.82 15.75 -18.80
C SER A 192 -5.61 16.29 -20.00
N SER A 193 -6.88 16.68 -19.81
CA SER A 193 -7.69 17.28 -20.88
C SER A 193 -7.34 18.76 -21.12
N LEU A 194 -6.95 19.50 -20.08
CA LEU A 194 -6.51 20.89 -20.22
C LEU A 194 -5.14 21.02 -20.91
N THR A 195 -4.27 20.01 -20.78
CA THR A 195 -2.97 19.98 -21.46
C THR A 195 -3.07 19.59 -22.94
N SER A 196 -4.09 18.83 -23.36
CA SER A 196 -4.31 18.53 -24.78
C SER A 196 -4.95 19.69 -25.57
N LEU A 197 -5.79 20.50 -24.92
CA LEU A 197 -6.40 21.70 -25.49
C LEU A 197 -5.43 22.89 -25.63
N ALA A 198 -4.30 22.88 -24.91
CA ALA A 198 -3.29 23.93 -25.00
C ALA A 198 -2.24 23.69 -26.12
N LEU A 199 -2.31 22.55 -26.82
CA LEU A 199 -1.38 22.13 -27.88
C LEU A 199 -2.05 22.00 -29.26
N SER A 200 -3.29 22.48 -29.42
CA SER A 200 -4.04 22.60 -30.68
C SER A 200 -4.32 24.04 -31.03
#